data_AF-A0A135TSX1-F1
#
_entry.id   AF-A0A135TSX1-F1
#
_cell.length_a   1.000
_cell.length_b   1.000
_cell.length_c   1.000
_cell.angle_alpha   90.00
_cell.angle_beta   90.00
_cell.angle_gamma   90.00
#
_symmetry.space_group_name_H-M   'P 1'
#
loop_
_entity.id
_entity.type
_entity.pdbx_description
1 polymer ?
#
loop_
_entity_poly.entity_id
_entity_poly.type
_entity_poly.pdbx_seq_one_letter_code
_entity_poly.pdbx_strand_id
1 'polypeptide(L)'
;MADNDTASANKAYFDKLAAEYDTKYEKTVLQLEKEIRKRKDFIGADWVIDDDDDDDSESESESAAQSTAANGRSALAQFTTHCVGIDISENMVAAYNARAENQVR
;
A
#
# COMPACT_ATOMS: atom_id res chain seq x y z
N MET A 1 -14.11 -8.67 34.81
CA MET A 1 -13.73 -7.47 34.06
C MET A 1 -13.74 -7.89 32.61
N ALA A 2 -14.52 -7.24 31.74
CA ALA A 2 -14.43 -7.52 30.32
C ALA A 2 -13.12 -6.91 29.84
N ASP A 3 -12.10 -7.74 29.64
CA ASP A 3 -10.92 -7.36 28.88
C ASP A 3 -11.44 -6.92 27.52
N ASN A 4 -11.53 -5.62 27.30
CA ASN A 4 -11.86 -5.07 26.01
C ASN A 4 -10.66 -5.37 25.12
N ASP A 5 -10.72 -6.50 24.42
CA ASP A 5 -9.65 -6.96 23.56
C ASP A 5 -9.32 -5.87 22.54
N THR A 6 -8.14 -5.27 22.69
CA THR A 6 -7.66 -4.17 21.84
C THR A 6 -7.66 -4.57 20.38
N ALA A 7 -7.41 -5.86 20.06
CA ALA A 7 -7.48 -6.34 18.69
C ALA A 7 -8.92 -6.27 18.15
N SER A 8 -9.91 -6.73 18.92
CA SER A 8 -11.33 -6.59 18.60
C SER A 8 -11.78 -5.14 18.44
N ALA A 9 -11.32 -4.23 19.32
CA ALA A 9 -11.63 -2.80 19.22
C ALA A 9 -11.02 -2.17 17.95
N ASN A 10 -9.77 -2.51 17.63
CA ASN A 10 -9.10 -2.05 16.42
C ASN A 10 -9.78 -2.59 15.15
N LYS A 11 -10.12 -3.90 15.13
CA LYS A 11 -10.89 -4.50 14.02
C LYS A 11 -12.17 -3.71 13.77
N ALA A 12 -12.97 -3.47 14.80
CA ALA A 12 -14.23 -2.74 14.68
C ALA A 12 -14.05 -1.28 14.23
N TYR A 13 -12.96 -0.63 14.62
CA TYR A 13 -12.63 0.72 14.18
C TYR A 13 -12.29 0.76 12.68
N PHE A 14 -11.36 -0.09 12.23
CA PHE A 14 -10.92 -0.12 10.84
C PHE A 14 -11.99 -0.69 9.90
N ASP A 15 -12.83 -1.63 10.36
CA ASP A 15 -13.99 -2.11 9.61
C ASP A 15 -14.94 -0.96 9.24
N LYS A 16 -15.14 0.01 10.14
CA LYS A 16 -15.98 1.19 9.86
C LYS A 16 -15.27 2.22 8.99
N LEU A 17 -13.96 2.37 9.16
CA LEU A 17 -13.16 3.37 8.46
C LEU A 17 -12.86 3.00 7.01
N ALA A 18 -12.94 1.71 6.65
CA ALA A 18 -12.44 1.16 5.39
C ALA A 18 -12.91 1.90 4.12
N ALA A 19 -14.18 2.30 4.05
CA ALA A 19 -14.74 2.98 2.89
C ALA A 19 -14.21 4.42 2.71
N GLU A 20 -13.77 5.06 3.79
CA GLU A 20 -13.28 6.45 3.81
C GLU A 20 -11.76 6.53 3.91
N TYR A 21 -11.09 5.42 4.20
CA TYR A 21 -9.68 5.38 4.57
C TYR A 21 -8.80 6.07 3.52
N ASP A 22 -8.91 5.68 2.26
CA ASP A 22 -8.07 6.22 1.18
C ASP A 22 -8.26 7.73 1.04
N THR A 23 -9.51 8.18 0.93
CA THR A 23 -9.82 9.61 0.80
C THR A 23 -9.31 10.40 1.99
N LYS A 24 -9.42 9.83 3.20
CA LYS A 24 -9.02 10.49 4.43
C LYS A 24 -7.50 10.60 4.58
N TYR A 25 -6.75 9.60 4.10
CA TYR A 25 -5.30 9.51 4.30
C TYR A 25 -4.49 9.64 3.01
N GLU A 26 -5.11 9.99 1.89
CA GLU A 26 -4.53 10.06 0.54
C GLU A 26 -3.14 10.70 0.53
N LYS A 27 -3.02 11.93 1.07
CA LYS A 27 -1.75 12.66 1.09
C LYS A 27 -0.64 11.94 1.85
N THR A 28 -0.99 11.38 3.01
CA THR A 28 -0.03 10.65 3.84
C THR A 28 0.39 9.36 3.15
N VAL A 29 -0.55 8.66 2.52
CA VAL A 29 -0.21 7.42 1.80
C VAL A 29 0.67 7.69 0.60
N LEU A 30 0.39 8.71 -0.21
CA LEU A 30 1.27 9.09 -1.33
C LEU A 30 2.70 9.44 -0.87
N GLN A 31 2.85 10.11 0.27
CA GLN A 31 4.17 10.38 0.85
C GLN A 31 4.87 9.10 1.29
N LEU A 32 4.15 8.16 1.91
CA LEU A 32 4.69 6.86 2.29
C LEU A 32 5.12 6.05 1.06
N GLU A 33 4.35 6.05 -0.02
CA GLU A 33 4.72 5.36 -1.26
C GLU A 33 6.03 5.91 -1.84
N LYS A 34 6.18 7.24 -1.88
CA LYS A 34 7.42 7.90 -2.34
C LYS A 34 8.63 7.50 -1.49
N GLU A 35 8.50 7.58 -0.17
CA GLU A 35 9.62 7.26 0.73
C GLU A 35 9.96 5.77 0.76
N ILE A 36 8.95 4.88 0.64
CA ILE A 36 9.16 3.44 0.56
C ILE A 36 9.94 3.09 -0.72
N ARG A 37 9.56 3.66 -1.87
CA ARG A 37 10.27 3.43 -3.14
C ARG A 37 11.71 3.91 -3.08
N LYS A 38 11.93 5.12 -2.54
CA LYS A 38 13.27 5.70 -2.36
C LYS A 38 14.18 4.86 -1.45
N ARG A 39 13.60 4.09 -0.53
CA ARG A 39 14.33 3.32 0.49
C ARG A 39 14.01 1.83 0.43
N LYS A 40 13.65 1.30 -0.75
CA LYS A 40 13.22 -0.11 -0.90
C LYS A 40 14.24 -1.07 -0.31
N ASP A 41 15.54 -0.79 -0.47
CA ASP A 41 16.64 -1.62 0.02
C ASP A 41 16.76 -1.70 1.55
N PHE A 42 16.06 -0.83 2.29
CA PHE A 42 15.97 -0.95 3.75
C PHE A 42 15.21 -2.22 4.17
N ILE A 43 14.21 -2.61 3.38
CA ILE A 43 13.49 -3.87 3.56
C ILE A 43 14.33 -4.88 2.80
N GLY A 44 15.17 -5.66 3.49
CA GLY A 44 16.14 -6.60 2.90
C GLY A 44 15.52 -7.79 2.16
N ALA A 45 14.67 -7.51 1.18
CA ALA A 45 14.03 -8.45 0.27
C ALA A 45 14.80 -8.50 -1.05
N ASP A 46 14.64 -9.61 -1.77
CA ASP A 46 15.15 -9.77 -3.12
C ASP A 46 14.15 -9.14 -4.09
N TRP A 47 14.47 -7.94 -4.56
CA TRP A 47 13.62 -7.15 -5.45
C TRP A 47 13.79 -7.59 -6.90
N VAL A 48 12.72 -7.51 -7.68
CA VAL A 48 12.83 -7.60 -9.15
C VAL A 48 13.65 -6.40 -9.62
N ILE A 49 14.78 -6.68 -10.27
CA ILE A 49 15.64 -5.68 -10.90
C ILE A 49 15.07 -5.44 -12.30
N ASP A 50 14.68 -4.22 -12.60
CA ASP A 50 14.51 -3.79 -13.99
C ASP A 50 15.90 -3.35 -14.49
N ASP A 51 16.33 -3.86 -15.65
CA ASP A 51 17.66 -3.63 -16.23
C ASP A 51 17.97 -2.15 -16.57
N ASP A 52 17.04 -1.22 -16.27
CA ASP A 52 17.12 0.23 -16.51
C ASP A 52 17.45 1.05 -15.24
N ASP A 53 17.79 0.42 -14.10
CA ASP A 53 18.27 1.11 -12.89
C ASP A 53 19.75 1.56 -13.08
N ASP A 54 19.99 2.47 -14.04
CA ASP A 54 21.24 3.22 -14.13
C ASP A 54 21.24 4.29 -13.01
N ASP A 55 22.06 4.01 -11.99
CA ASP A 55 22.26 4.74 -10.74
C ASP A 55 22.87 6.14 -10.96
N ASP A 56 22.10 7.10 -11.51
CA ASP A 56 22.34 8.55 -11.37
C ASP A 56 21.28 9.42 -12.07
N SER A 57 20.01 9.29 -11.69
CA SER A 57 19.11 10.43 -11.85
C SER A 57 18.14 10.52 -10.69
N GLU A 58 18.05 11.73 -10.12
CA GLU A 58 16.84 12.22 -9.49
C GLU A 58 15.70 12.06 -10.51
N SER A 59 15.13 10.85 -10.57
CA SER A 59 13.95 10.56 -11.36
C SER A 59 12.80 11.25 -10.65
N GLU A 60 12.62 12.52 -10.98
CA GLU A 60 11.32 13.16 -11.03
C GLU A 60 10.46 12.28 -11.96
N SER A 61 9.99 11.15 -11.42
CA SER A 61 9.05 10.30 -12.10
C SER A 61 7.71 11.04 -12.08
N GLU A 62 7.57 12.03 -12.94
CA GLU A 62 6.29 12.46 -13.49
C GLU A 62 5.75 11.34 -14.40
N SER A 63 5.63 10.12 -13.85
CA SER A 63 4.87 9.07 -14.48
C SER A 63 3.45 9.17 -13.96
N ALA A 64 2.60 9.64 -14.88
CA ALA A 64 1.16 9.64 -14.77
C ALA A 64 0.63 8.24 -14.46
N ALA A 65 0.56 7.91 -13.18
CA ALA A 65 -0.38 6.95 -12.64
C ALA A 65 -0.81 7.52 -11.29
N GLN A 66 -1.79 8.40 -11.35
CA GLN A 66 -2.63 8.76 -10.22
C GLN A 66 -3.43 7.52 -9.82
N SER A 67 -2.74 6.50 -9.31
CA SER A 67 -3.35 5.35 -8.69
C SER A 67 -3.88 5.87 -7.36
N THR A 68 -5.19 6.05 -7.30
CA THR A 68 -5.93 6.38 -6.07
C THR A 68 -5.89 5.24 -5.04
N ALA A 69 -5.12 4.16 -5.29
CA ALA A 69 -5.04 3.00 -4.44
C ALA A 69 -3.98 3.20 -3.35
N ALA A 70 -4.37 3.99 -2.36
CA ALA A 70 -3.60 4.30 -1.17
C ALA A 70 -3.35 3.05 -0.29
N ASN A 71 -2.43 2.14 -0.65
CA ASN A 71 -1.94 1.04 0.19
C ASN A 71 -0.57 0.52 -0.31
N GLY A 72 0.29 0.02 0.60
CA GLY A 72 1.70 -0.37 0.35
C GLY A 72 1.98 -1.39 -0.78
N ARG A 73 0.94 -1.98 -1.36
CA ARG A 73 1.00 -2.75 -2.60
C ARG A 73 1.32 -1.87 -3.81
N SER A 74 0.71 -0.69 -3.94
CA SER A 74 1.03 0.29 -5.00
C SER A 74 2.50 0.74 -4.94
N ALA A 75 3.06 0.86 -3.73
CA ALA A 75 4.46 1.25 -3.55
C ALA A 75 5.44 0.20 -4.10
N LEU A 76 5.17 -1.09 -3.87
CA LEU A 76 6.12 -2.19 -4.12
C LEU A 76 5.73 -3.11 -5.28
N ALA A 77 4.58 -2.90 -5.92
CA ALA A 77 4.06 -3.79 -6.96
C ALA A 77 5.03 -3.97 -8.14
N GLN A 78 5.78 -2.92 -8.50
CA GLN A 78 6.75 -2.98 -9.60
C GLN A 78 8.01 -3.79 -9.25
N PHE A 79 8.32 -3.93 -7.96
CA PHE A 79 9.54 -4.60 -7.49
C PHE A 79 9.28 -6.02 -6.97
N THR A 80 8.03 -6.50 -7.06
CA THR A 80 7.63 -7.80 -6.52
C THR A 80 6.85 -8.59 -7.55
N THR A 81 7.13 -9.89 -7.67
CA THR A 81 6.36 -10.79 -8.55
C THR A 81 5.00 -11.12 -7.97
N HIS A 82 4.89 -11.12 -6.64
CA HIS A 82 3.67 -11.40 -5.92
C HIS A 82 3.67 -10.65 -4.59
N CYS A 83 2.52 -10.12 -4.21
CA CYS A 83 2.32 -9.49 -2.91
C CYS A 83 1.04 -10.03 -2.28
N VAL A 84 1.01 -10.15 -0.95
CA VAL A 84 -0.17 -10.56 -0.17
C VAL A 84 -0.31 -9.58 0.99
N GLY A 85 -1.47 -8.92 1.06
CA GLY A 85 -1.83 -8.03 2.17
C GLY A 85 -2.63 -8.79 3.20
N ILE A 86 -2.23 -8.71 4.46
CA ILE A 86 -2.93 -9.36 5.59
C ILE A 86 -3.50 -8.25 6.46
N ASP A 87 -4.81 -8.29 6.68
CA ASP A 87 -5.51 -7.36 7.57
C ASP A 87 -6.53 -8.14 8.41
N ILE A 88 -6.77 -7.67 9.64
CA ILE A 88 -7.75 -8.23 10.57
C ILE A 88 -9.18 -7.74 10.27
N SER A 89 -9.31 -6.58 9.61
CA SER A 89 -10.56 -5.97 9.20
C SER A 89 -11.02 -6.54 7.86
N GLU A 90 -12.19 -7.16 7.87
CA GLU A 90 -12.81 -7.76 6.66
C GLU A 90 -13.14 -6.68 5.62
N ASN A 91 -13.58 -5.50 6.06
CA ASN A 91 -13.91 -4.41 5.15
C ASN A 91 -12.65 -3.78 4.54
N MET A 92 -11.53 -3.73 5.29
CA MET A 92 -10.24 -3.31 4.72
C MET A 92 -9.77 -4.30 3.66
N VAL A 93 -9.88 -5.61 3.91
CA VAL A 93 -9.58 -6.66 2.92
C VAL A 93 -10.48 -6.54 1.68
N ALA A 94 -11.79 -6.38 1.87
CA ALA A 94 -12.74 -6.26 0.76
C ALA A 94 -12.44 -5.02 -0.10
N ALA A 95 -12.21 -3.87 0.53
CA ALA A 95 -11.84 -2.64 -0.16
C ALA A 95 -10.50 -2.81 -0.88
N TYR A 96 -9.52 -3.49 -0.27
CA TYR A 96 -8.25 -3.81 -0.91
C TYR A 96 -8.42 -4.66 -2.18
N ASN A 97 -9.16 -5.76 -2.08
CA ASN A 97 -9.38 -6.66 -3.22
C ASN A 97 -10.15 -5.98 -4.36
N ALA A 98 -11.20 -5.21 -4.04
CA ALA A 98 -11.96 -4.47 -5.04
C ALA A 98 -11.07 -3.49 -5.83
N ARG A 99 -10.09 -2.85 -5.18
CA ARG A 99 -9.10 -2.00 -5.85
C ARG A 99 -8.15 -2.81 -6.71
N ALA A 100 -7.64 -3.94 -6.20
CA ALA A 100 -6.73 -4.79 -6.93
C ALA A 100 -7.36 -5.32 -8.22
N GLU A 101 -8.63 -5.76 -8.16
CA GLU A 101 -9.39 -6.20 -9.33
C GLU A 101 -9.60 -5.08 -10.36
N ASN A 102 -9.85 -3.85 -9.89
CA ASN A 102 -10.02 -2.69 -10.77
C ASN A 102 -8.72 -2.16 -11.41
N GLN A 103 -7.54 -2.63 -10.97
CA GLN A 103 -6.24 -2.22 -11.50
C GLN A 103 -5.71 -3.13 -12.62
N VAL A 104 -6.30 -4.31 -12.82
CA VAL A 104 -5.87 -5.30 -13.85
C VAL A 104 -6.67 -5.15 -15.16
N ARG A 105 -7.29 -3.99 -15.41
CA ARG A 105 -8.13 -3.75 -16.60
C ARG A 105 -7.61 -2.67 -17.53
#